data_AF-A0A520HJ17-F1
#
_entry.id   AF-A0A520HJ17-F1
#
_cell.length_a   1.000
_cell.length_b   1.000
_cell.length_c   1.000
_cell.angle_alpha   90.00
_cell.angle_beta   90.00
_cell.angle_gamma   90.00
#
_symmetry.space_group_name_H-M   'P 1'
#
loop_
_entity.id
_entity.type
_entity.pdbx_description
1 polymer ?
#
loop_
_entity_poly.entity_id
_entity_poly.type
_entity_poly.pdbx_seq_one_letter_code
_entity_poly.pdbx_strand_id
1 'polypeptide(L)'
;MRGIIWGTTVGLVAAASGGGPVAAQQVARAATQAALLPVRALPAEGRILVTLPAADADGASGRFLYATSLRTGIGSANLRLDRGMLGPEHIVAFRRIGKKVAVTFENHQFRATGDAGVAAGGRTSFPTSIMAMLDIVATEADGGVTVDIAPFLTRDTVGIAESLNAS
;
A
#
# COMPACT_ATOMS: atom_id res chain seq x y z
N MET A 1 -38.59 -56.94 -5.68
CA MET A 1 -37.62 -57.95 -6.19
C MET A 1 -37.08 -57.41 -7.51
N ARG A 2 -35.96 -56.67 -7.50
CA ARG A 2 -34.58 -57.10 -7.81
C ARG A 2 -34.41 -57.76 -9.19
N GLY A 3 -33.69 -57.06 -10.08
CA GLY A 3 -32.98 -57.56 -11.28
C GLY A 3 -33.39 -56.86 -12.59
N ILE A 4 -32.55 -56.49 -13.56
CA ILE A 4 -31.09 -56.39 -13.76
C ILE A 4 -30.92 -55.69 -15.14
N ILE A 5 -30.06 -54.65 -15.23
CA ILE A 5 -29.06 -54.22 -16.26
C ILE A 5 -29.52 -54.25 -17.76
N TRP A 6 -29.31 -53.25 -18.65
CA TRP A 6 -28.05 -52.72 -19.20
C TRP A 6 -28.26 -51.38 -19.95
N GLY A 7 -27.30 -50.47 -19.83
CA GLY A 7 -27.18 -49.24 -20.61
C GLY A 7 -25.77 -48.68 -20.53
N THR A 8 -25.02 -48.94 -21.59
CA THR A 8 -23.68 -48.45 -22.00
C THR A 8 -23.32 -47.04 -21.55
N THR A 9 -22.04 -46.76 -21.30
CA THR A 9 -21.21 -45.88 -22.15
C THR A 9 -19.73 -45.96 -21.72
N VAL A 10 -18.86 -46.25 -22.69
CA VAL A 10 -17.41 -46.11 -22.59
C VAL A 10 -17.06 -44.63 -22.63
N GLY A 11 -16.43 -44.13 -21.57
CA GLY A 11 -15.87 -42.78 -21.49
C GLY A 11 -14.35 -42.81 -21.64
N LEU A 12 -13.87 -42.36 -22.79
CA LEU A 12 -12.47 -42.19 -23.19
C LEU A 12 -11.69 -41.34 -22.17
N VAL A 13 -10.57 -41.87 -21.65
CA VAL A 13 -9.58 -41.08 -20.90
C VAL A 13 -8.65 -40.39 -21.91
N ALA A 14 -8.75 -39.07 -22.00
CA ALA A 14 -7.74 -38.24 -22.65
C ALA A 14 -6.83 -37.64 -21.58
N ALA A 15 -5.60 -38.15 -21.50
CA ALA A 15 -4.53 -37.54 -20.73
C ALA A 15 -3.99 -36.33 -21.51
N ALA A 16 -4.27 -35.12 -21.03
CA ALA A 16 -3.62 -33.90 -21.50
C ALA A 16 -2.45 -33.56 -20.57
N SER A 17 -1.26 -33.53 -21.18
CA SER A 17 0.03 -33.20 -20.59
C SER A 17 0.10 -31.74 -20.11
N GLY A 18 0.48 -31.55 -18.84
CA GLY A 18 1.59 -30.65 -18.50
C GLY A 18 1.34 -29.13 -18.47
N GLY A 19 0.21 -28.67 -17.94
CA GLY A 19 -0.02 -27.24 -17.63
C GLY A 19 -0.96 -27.09 -16.45
N GLY A 20 -0.48 -27.40 -15.24
CA GLY A 20 -1.31 -27.45 -14.02
C GLY A 20 -1.94 -26.10 -13.63
N PRO A 21 -2.94 -26.12 -12.72
CA PRO A 21 -3.87 -25.03 -12.39
C PRO A 21 -3.24 -23.78 -11.74
N VAL A 22 -1.92 -23.70 -11.65
CA VAL A 22 -1.18 -22.62 -10.98
C VAL A 22 -1.45 -21.25 -11.57
N ALA A 23 -1.55 -21.11 -12.91
CA ALA A 23 -1.82 -19.81 -13.53
C ALA A 23 -3.25 -19.33 -13.27
N ALA A 24 -4.25 -20.22 -13.39
CA ALA A 24 -5.64 -19.89 -13.11
C ALA A 24 -5.89 -19.63 -11.62
N GLN A 25 -5.24 -20.39 -10.74
CA GLN A 25 -5.27 -20.14 -9.30
C GLN A 25 -4.54 -18.84 -8.93
N GLN A 26 -3.44 -18.47 -9.58
CA GLN A 26 -2.76 -17.19 -9.34
C GLN A 26 -3.59 -16.01 -9.83
N VAL A 27 -4.21 -16.11 -11.01
CA VAL A 27 -5.13 -15.09 -11.53
C VAL A 27 -6.37 -14.96 -10.64
N ALA A 28 -6.93 -16.07 -10.16
CA ALA A 28 -8.03 -16.05 -9.19
C ALA A 28 -7.60 -15.49 -7.83
N ARG A 29 -6.39 -15.83 -7.34
CA ARG A 29 -5.86 -15.32 -6.06
C ARG A 29 -5.59 -13.82 -6.12
N ALA A 30 -5.08 -13.35 -7.26
CA ALA A 30 -4.91 -11.92 -7.55
C ALA A 30 -6.27 -11.20 -7.67
N ALA A 31 -7.28 -11.84 -8.26
CA ALA A 31 -8.64 -11.31 -8.32
C ALA A 31 -9.37 -11.31 -6.96
N THR A 32 -9.00 -12.20 -6.03
CA THR A 32 -9.51 -12.24 -4.65
C THR A 32 -8.68 -11.46 -3.65
N GLN A 33 -7.58 -10.82 -4.07
CA GLN A 33 -6.78 -10.02 -3.15
C GLN A 33 -7.56 -8.72 -2.89
N ALA A 34 -8.22 -8.66 -1.73
CA ALA A 34 -8.90 -7.47 -1.27
C ALA A 34 -7.96 -6.27 -1.43
N ALA A 35 -8.48 -5.19 -2.02
CA ALA A 35 -7.72 -3.95 -2.18
C ALA A 35 -7.10 -3.57 -0.82
N LEU A 36 -5.82 -3.19 -0.82
CA LEU A 36 -5.07 -2.85 0.39
C LEU A 36 -5.82 -1.82 1.25
N LEU A 37 -6.39 -0.81 0.60
CA LEU A 37 -7.27 0.19 1.18
C LEU A 37 -8.37 0.54 0.17
N PRO A 38 -9.60 0.85 0.62
CA PRO A 38 -10.62 1.44 -0.24
C PRO A 38 -10.19 2.83 -0.71
N VAL A 39 -10.11 3.01 -2.04
CA VAL A 39 -9.71 4.28 -2.67
C VAL A 39 -10.79 4.75 -3.63
N ARG A 40 -11.13 6.04 -3.57
CA ARG A 40 -12.02 6.73 -4.51
C ARG A 40 -11.36 8.00 -5.02
N ALA A 41 -11.04 8.04 -6.31
CA ALA A 41 -10.59 9.26 -6.96
C ALA A 41 -11.79 10.12 -7.39
N LEU A 42 -11.71 11.42 -7.17
CA LEU A 42 -12.69 12.43 -7.61
C LEU A 42 -11.95 13.45 -8.48
N PRO A 43 -11.72 13.16 -9.78
CA PRO A 43 -10.86 13.99 -10.63
C PRO A 43 -11.37 15.41 -10.80
N ALA A 44 -12.69 15.60 -10.88
CA ALA A 44 -13.31 16.92 -11.02
C ALA A 44 -13.07 17.82 -9.79
N GLU A 45 -12.85 17.23 -8.62
CA GLU A 45 -12.55 17.95 -7.37
C GLU A 45 -11.03 18.02 -7.09
N GLY A 46 -10.22 17.25 -7.81
CA GLY A 46 -8.78 17.11 -7.54
C GLY A 46 -8.48 16.30 -6.26
N ARG A 47 -9.37 15.41 -5.85
CA ARG A 47 -9.29 14.71 -4.55
C ARG A 47 -9.10 13.21 -4.72
N ILE A 48 -8.37 12.61 -3.77
CA ILE A 48 -8.18 11.16 -3.72
C ILE A 48 -8.53 10.72 -2.31
N LEU A 49 -9.71 10.13 -2.16
CA LEU A 49 -10.22 9.71 -0.87
C LEU A 49 -9.76 8.29 -0.56
N VAL A 50 -9.13 8.11 0.59
CA VAL A 50 -8.68 6.81 1.09
C VAL A 50 -9.31 6.55 2.44
N THR A 51 -9.87 5.36 2.63
CA THR A 51 -10.40 4.93 3.92
C THR A 51 -9.36 4.10 4.65
N LEU A 52 -8.92 4.61 5.80
CA LEU A 52 -7.98 3.99 6.70
C LEU A 52 -8.73 3.17 7.76
N PRO A 53 -8.15 2.05 8.23
CA PRO A 53 -8.75 1.26 9.29
C PRO A 53 -8.79 2.02 10.62
N ALA A 54 -9.54 1.47 11.58
CA ALA A 54 -9.48 1.91 12.96
C ALA A 54 -8.04 1.87 13.50
N ALA A 55 -7.72 2.77 14.42
CA ALA A 55 -6.39 2.86 14.99
C ALA A 55 -6.04 1.58 15.78
N ASP A 56 -4.80 1.11 15.61
CA ASP A 56 -4.24 0.00 16.38
C ASP A 56 -3.90 0.40 17.83
N ALA A 57 -3.33 -0.54 18.60
CA ALA A 57 -2.91 -0.31 19.99
C ALA A 57 -1.83 0.79 20.13
N ASP A 58 -1.05 1.04 19.08
CA ASP A 58 -0.08 2.13 19.06
C ASP A 58 -0.71 3.45 18.59
N GLY A 59 -2.00 3.49 18.25
CA GLY A 59 -2.71 4.67 17.75
C GLY A 59 -2.52 4.97 16.26
N ALA A 60 -1.99 4.01 15.49
CA ALA A 60 -1.84 4.14 14.04
C ALA A 60 -3.03 3.51 13.30
N SER A 61 -3.66 4.27 12.41
CA SER A 61 -4.64 3.81 11.43
C SER A 61 -3.96 3.12 10.24
N GLY A 62 -3.11 2.13 10.57
CA GLY A 62 -2.33 1.35 9.62
C GLY A 62 -0.92 1.88 9.33
N ARG A 63 -0.07 0.94 8.91
CA ARG A 63 1.29 1.17 8.41
C ARG A 63 1.44 0.53 7.03
N PHE A 64 2.04 1.27 6.11
CA PHE A 64 2.10 0.87 4.71
C PHE A 64 3.49 1.14 4.13
N LEU A 65 3.93 0.24 3.26
CA LEU A 65 5.11 0.50 2.44
C LEU A 65 4.76 1.56 1.39
N TYR A 66 5.48 2.67 1.42
CA TYR A 66 5.39 3.74 0.44
C TYR A 66 6.63 3.70 -0.44
N ALA A 67 6.44 3.27 -1.68
CA ALA A 67 7.47 3.26 -2.71
C ALA A 67 7.00 4.09 -3.89
N THR A 68 7.89 4.89 -4.44
CA THR A 68 7.62 5.72 -5.62
C THR A 68 8.51 5.31 -6.77
N SER A 69 8.01 5.46 -7.99
CA SER A 69 8.77 5.17 -9.20
C SER A 69 8.46 6.20 -10.27
N LEU A 70 9.45 6.62 -11.03
CA LEU A 70 9.22 7.46 -12.20
C LEU A 70 8.47 6.70 -13.29
N ARG A 71 7.26 7.16 -13.62
CA ARG A 71 6.47 6.59 -14.73
C ARG A 71 7.15 6.81 -16.09
N THR A 72 7.84 7.92 -16.24
CA THR A 72 8.55 8.32 -17.47
C THR A 72 9.92 8.86 -17.09
N GLY A 73 10.92 8.60 -17.92
CA GLY A 73 12.22 9.25 -17.81
C GLY A 73 12.27 10.52 -18.65
N ILE A 74 13.26 11.37 -18.38
CA ILE A 74 13.47 12.61 -19.15
C ILE A 74 14.40 12.40 -20.35
N GLY A 75 15.11 11.26 -20.41
CA GLY A 75 16.05 10.93 -21.49
C GLY A 75 17.41 11.62 -21.41
N SER A 76 17.81 12.12 -20.23
CA SER A 76 19.12 12.75 -20.00
C SER A 76 20.02 11.83 -19.17
N ALA A 77 21.15 11.43 -19.76
CA ALA A 77 22.14 10.59 -19.09
C ALA A 77 22.80 11.29 -17.89
N ASN A 78 22.95 12.62 -17.93
CA ASN A 78 23.59 13.39 -16.86
C ASN A 78 22.71 13.46 -15.60
N LEU A 79 21.41 13.67 -15.80
CA LEU A 79 20.42 13.80 -14.75
C LEU A 79 19.96 12.45 -14.18
N ARG A 80 20.09 11.38 -14.97
CA ARG A 80 19.77 10.00 -14.57
C ARG A 80 18.33 9.83 -14.03
N LEU A 81 17.41 10.67 -14.50
CA LEU A 81 15.98 10.60 -14.26
C LEU A 81 15.36 9.63 -15.27
N ASP A 82 15.58 8.33 -15.03
CA ASP A 82 15.17 7.26 -15.93
C ASP A 82 13.80 6.67 -15.59
N ARG A 83 13.14 6.10 -16.62
CA ARG A 83 11.85 5.42 -16.44
C ARG A 83 12.02 4.22 -15.50
N GLY A 84 11.16 4.13 -14.49
CA GLY A 84 11.17 3.05 -13.52
C GLY A 84 12.20 3.24 -12.41
N MET A 85 12.95 4.35 -12.40
CA MET A 85 13.82 4.70 -11.28
C MET A 85 12.97 4.80 -10.00
N LEU A 86 13.39 4.06 -8.98
CA LEU A 86 12.77 4.08 -7.66
C LEU A 86 13.23 5.33 -6.91
N GLY A 87 12.28 5.98 -6.24
CA GLY A 87 12.55 7.01 -5.25
C GLY A 87 12.85 6.41 -3.87
N PRO A 88 12.95 7.28 -2.85
CA PRO A 88 13.03 6.85 -1.46
C PRO A 88 11.84 5.96 -1.06
N GLU A 89 12.13 4.93 -0.28
CA GLU A 89 11.16 3.98 0.24
C GLU A 89 10.97 4.22 1.74
N HIS A 90 9.72 4.29 2.19
CA HIS A 90 9.39 4.59 3.58
C HIS A 90 8.29 3.67 4.10
N ILE A 91 8.32 3.40 5.40
CA ILE A 91 7.13 2.94 6.11
C ILE A 91 6.36 4.18 6.55
N VAL A 92 5.15 4.31 6.01
CA VAL A 92 4.22 5.39 6.33
C VAL A 92 3.25 4.90 7.39
N ALA A 93 3.13 5.64 8.49
CA ALA A 93 2.08 5.46 9.47
C ALA A 93 1.09 6.61 9.41
N PHE A 94 -0.19 6.30 9.55
CA PHE A 94 -1.26 7.29 9.62
C PHE A 94 -1.72 7.41 11.07
N ARG A 95 -1.65 8.61 11.66
CA ARG A 95 -2.02 8.83 13.07
C ARG A 95 -3.04 9.94 13.19
N ARG A 96 -4.19 9.64 13.78
CA ARG A 96 -5.23 10.65 14.00
C ARG A 96 -4.78 11.64 15.09
N ILE A 97 -4.84 12.92 14.78
CA ILE A 97 -4.59 14.03 15.70
C ILE A 97 -5.78 14.99 15.59
N GLY A 98 -6.74 14.86 16.51
CA GLY A 98 -7.97 15.63 16.50
C GLY A 98 -8.82 15.38 15.25
N LYS A 99 -8.97 16.44 14.43
CA LYS A 99 -9.76 16.44 13.18
C LYS A 99 -8.92 16.10 11.94
N LYS A 100 -7.63 15.83 12.11
CA LYS A 100 -6.69 15.54 11.02
C LYS A 100 -6.01 14.19 11.22
N VAL A 101 -5.43 13.67 10.15
CA VAL A 101 -4.53 12.52 10.18
C VAL A 101 -3.14 12.97 9.77
N ALA A 102 -2.17 12.77 10.66
CA ALA A 102 -0.76 12.93 10.37
C ALA A 102 -0.28 11.74 9.54
N VAL A 103 0.38 12.04 8.42
CA VAL A 103 1.14 11.05 7.64
C VAL A 103 2.58 11.15 8.10
N THR A 104 3.12 10.09 8.70
CA THR A 104 4.48 10.10 9.27
C THR A 104 5.36 9.04 8.63
N PHE A 105 6.61 9.39 8.34
CA PHE A 105 7.63 8.39 8.03
C PHE A 105 8.21 7.84 9.32
N GLU A 106 8.11 6.53 9.51
CA GLU A 106 8.72 5.83 10.65
C GLU A 106 10.23 5.69 10.43
N ASN A 107 10.99 5.83 11.52
CA ASN A 107 12.44 5.62 11.50
C ASN A 107 12.76 4.19 11.95
N HIS A 108 13.10 3.33 10.99
CA HIS A 108 13.52 1.95 11.26
C HIS A 108 15.04 1.74 11.20
N GLN A 109 15.83 2.81 11.08
CA GLN A 109 17.30 2.70 11.10
C GLN A 109 17.83 2.34 12.49
N PHE A 110 17.07 2.67 13.55
CA PHE A 110 17.41 2.34 14.92
C PHE A 110 16.39 1.34 15.49
N ARG A 111 16.90 0.30 16.14
CA ARG A 111 16.08 -0.71 16.81
C ARG A 111 16.57 -0.89 18.24
N ALA A 112 15.67 -0.76 19.19
CA ALA A 112 15.93 -1.11 20.59
C ALA A 112 15.57 -2.58 20.83
N THR A 113 16.46 -3.30 21.50
CA THR A 113 16.25 -4.70 21.94
C THR A 113 16.44 -4.75 23.45
N GLY A 114 15.41 -5.15 24.19
CA GLY A 114 15.42 -5.18 25.65
C GLY A 114 14.00 -5.35 26.19
N ASP A 115 13.79 -4.97 27.45
CA ASP A 115 12.46 -4.96 28.06
C ASP A 115 11.53 -3.87 27.46
N ALA A 116 10.30 -3.81 27.96
CA ALA A 116 9.30 -2.83 27.51
C ALA A 116 9.76 -1.37 27.69
N GLY A 117 10.55 -1.07 28.73
CA GLY A 117 11.09 0.26 28.98
C GLY A 117 12.17 0.62 27.96
N VAL A 118 13.06 -0.30 27.65
CA VAL A 118 14.09 -0.13 26.60
C VAL A 118 13.44 0.04 25.22
N ALA A 119 12.41 -0.75 24.91
CA ALA A 119 11.67 -0.63 23.65
C ALA A 119 10.94 0.71 23.52
N ALA A 120 10.30 1.18 24.60
CA ALA A 120 9.64 2.49 24.63
C ALA A 120 10.66 3.63 24.49
N GLY A 121 11.75 3.57 25.25
CA GLY A 121 12.84 4.54 25.18
C GLY A 121 13.40 4.65 23.76
N GLY A 122 13.65 3.53 23.09
CA GLY A 122 14.10 3.52 21.70
C GLY A 122 13.13 4.24 20.75
N ARG A 123 11.83 4.03 20.93
CA ARG A 123 10.77 4.65 20.10
C ARG A 123 10.68 6.16 20.30
N THR A 124 10.96 6.67 21.50
CA THR A 124 10.90 8.10 21.82
C THR A 124 12.24 8.84 21.68
N SER A 125 13.35 8.11 21.51
CA SER A 125 14.69 8.71 21.44
C SER A 125 14.99 9.33 20.07
N PHE A 126 14.27 8.94 19.02
CA PHE A 126 14.51 9.41 17.66
C PHE A 126 13.26 10.09 17.09
N PRO A 127 13.43 11.24 16.43
CA PRO A 127 12.32 11.94 15.82
C PRO A 127 11.74 11.14 14.64
N THR A 128 10.42 11.22 14.48
CA THR A 128 9.73 10.83 13.24
C THR A 128 9.46 12.08 12.42
N SER A 129 9.27 11.89 11.11
CA SER A 129 9.04 13.01 10.20
C SER A 129 7.56 13.08 9.82
N ILE A 130 6.88 14.18 10.14
CA ILE A 130 5.51 14.44 9.70
C ILE A 130 5.54 15.01 8.29
N MET A 131 4.93 14.29 7.36
CA MET A 131 4.96 14.56 5.93
C MET A 131 3.77 15.34 5.42
N ALA A 132 2.60 15.12 6.03
CA ALA A 132 1.38 15.83 5.71
C ALA A 132 0.40 15.76 6.89
N MET A 133 -0.51 16.72 6.95
CA MET A 133 -1.66 16.72 7.86
C MET A 133 -2.93 16.75 7.02
N LEU A 134 -3.59 15.61 6.89
CA LEU A 134 -4.75 15.42 6.03
C LEU A 134 -6.04 15.67 6.80
N ASP A 135 -7.03 16.29 6.16
CA ASP A 135 -8.36 16.46 6.75
C ASP A 135 -9.14 15.15 6.74
N ILE A 136 -9.81 14.86 7.85
CA ILE A 136 -10.77 13.76 7.95
C ILE A 136 -12.07 14.21 7.29
N VAL A 137 -12.50 13.48 6.25
CA VAL A 137 -13.71 13.78 5.49
C VAL A 137 -14.91 12.98 5.98
N ALA A 138 -14.66 11.81 6.57
CA ALA A 138 -15.66 10.96 7.18
C ALA A 138 -15.03 10.11 8.29
N THR A 139 -15.84 9.71 9.28
CA THR A 139 -15.49 8.70 10.27
C THR A 139 -16.55 7.62 10.22
N GLU A 140 -16.11 6.39 10.06
CA GLU A 140 -16.96 5.21 9.95
C GLU A 140 -17.38 4.71 11.34
N ALA A 141 -18.47 3.93 11.38
CA ALA A 141 -19.00 3.41 12.64
C ALA A 141 -18.05 2.42 13.34
N ASP A 142 -17.19 1.75 12.58
CA ASP A 142 -16.16 0.83 13.08
C ASP A 142 -14.89 1.54 13.57
N GLY A 143 -14.84 2.87 13.49
CA GLY A 143 -13.69 3.69 13.87
C GLY A 143 -12.70 3.95 12.73
N GLY A 144 -12.96 3.44 11.52
CA GLY A 144 -12.23 3.82 10.31
C GLY A 144 -12.38 5.30 9.99
N VAL A 145 -11.42 5.85 9.25
CA VAL A 145 -11.43 7.27 8.86
C VAL A 145 -11.14 7.43 7.38
N THR A 146 -11.93 8.23 6.69
CA THR A 146 -11.65 8.62 5.30
C THR A 146 -10.91 9.94 5.30
N VAL A 147 -9.83 10.01 4.53
CA VAL A 147 -9.01 11.22 4.36
C VAL A 147 -8.80 11.51 2.89
N ASP A 148 -8.54 12.78 2.56
CA ASP A 148 -8.05 13.17 1.24
C ASP A 148 -6.52 13.09 1.21
N ILE A 149 -5.97 12.11 0.49
CA ILE A 149 -4.53 11.85 0.43
C ILE A 149 -3.83 12.64 -0.69
N ALA A 150 -4.58 13.33 -1.56
CA ALA A 150 -3.99 14.03 -2.71
C ALA A 150 -2.81 14.95 -2.34
N PRO A 151 -2.87 15.79 -1.28
CA PRO A 151 -1.75 16.66 -0.90
C PRO A 151 -0.47 15.93 -0.53
N PHE A 152 -0.57 14.68 -0.04
CA PHE A 152 0.58 13.86 0.26
C PHE A 152 1.21 13.26 -1.01
N LEU A 153 0.38 12.85 -1.96
CA LEU A 153 0.83 12.20 -3.22
C LEU A 153 1.42 13.18 -4.23
N THR A 154 1.08 14.47 -4.16
CA THR A 154 1.57 15.51 -5.10
C THR A 154 2.95 16.07 -4.73
N ARG A 155 3.60 15.52 -3.70
CA ARG A 155 4.92 15.98 -3.25
C ARG A 155 6.02 15.47 -4.16
N ASP A 156 7.04 16.28 -4.39
CA ASP A 156 8.27 15.83 -5.05
C ASP A 156 9.12 15.01 -4.07
N THR A 157 8.81 13.71 -3.97
CA THR A 157 9.54 12.80 -3.08
C THR A 157 10.82 12.24 -3.70
N VAL A 158 10.98 12.36 -5.02
CA VAL A 158 12.15 11.84 -5.75
C VAL A 158 13.25 12.91 -5.85
N GLY A 159 12.92 14.19 -5.65
CA GLY A 159 13.87 15.29 -5.77
C GLY A 159 14.11 15.69 -7.23
N ILE A 160 13.06 15.62 -8.05
CA ILE A 160 13.13 15.95 -9.48
C ILE A 160 13.50 17.43 -9.66
N ALA A 161 12.84 18.32 -8.92
CA ALA A 161 13.09 19.76 -9.02
C ALA A 161 14.54 20.11 -8.64
N GLU A 162 15.06 19.49 -7.58
CA GLU A 162 16.46 19.66 -7.16
C GLU A 162 17.43 19.16 -8.23
N SER A 163 17.17 17.97 -8.79
CA SER A 163 18.00 17.39 -9.86
C SER A 163 18.07 18.32 -11.07
N LEU A 164 16.92 18.86 -11.50
CA LEU A 164 16.83 19.79 -12.63
C LEU A 164 17.60 21.10 -12.38
N ASN A 165 17.57 21.63 -11.15
CA ASN A 165 18.28 22.84 -10.79
C ASN A 165 19.81 22.66 -10.70
N ALA A 166 20.27 21.42 -10.55
CA ALA A 166 21.69 21.08 -10.47
C ALA A 166 22.35 20.83 -11.86
N SER A 167 21.59 20.97 -12.95
CA SER A 167 22.05 20.72 -14.34
C SER A 167 22.53 21.95 -15.08
#